data_AF-A0A2V5NJQ9-F1
#
_entry.id   AF-A0A2V5NJQ9-F1
#
_cell.length_a   1.000
_cell.length_b   1.000
_cell.length_c   1.000
_cell.angle_alpha   90.00
_cell.angle_beta   90.00
_cell.angle_gamma   90.00
#
_symmetry.space_group_name_H-M   'P 1'
#
loop_
_entity.id
_entity.type
_entity.pdbx_description
1 polymer ?
#
loop_
_entity_poly.entity_id
_entity_poly.type
_entity_poly.pdbx_seq_one_letter_code
_entity_poly.pdbx_strand_id
1 'polypeptide(L)'
;MQSRDGEELIVLANSAGQALDVVSRQRARLKAHAQNPKPLEKQPVKLITRSTIAFLFLAALTVPALAQNLAVRIGPPPAPNCFPITIKNLRTTPLLCKSAIMLVFDQSNCHAVCKFGMNLNQNLGPCQSFTFKMCCQNPPLPSKYIVYVRVTHAVGTNEEWFFRP
;
A
#
# COMPACT_ATOMS: atom_id res chain seq x y z
N MET A 1 0.58 25.67 -61.45
CA MET A 1 1.16 27.02 -61.34
C MET A 1 0.42 27.71 -60.20
N GLN A 2 1.00 28.26 -59.15
CA GLN A 2 2.36 28.73 -58.91
C GLN A 2 2.55 28.99 -57.40
N SER A 3 3.75 28.69 -56.89
CA SER A 3 4.45 29.18 -55.70
C SER A 3 3.76 29.27 -54.33
N ARG A 4 4.12 28.32 -53.46
CA ARG A 4 4.56 28.56 -52.07
C ARG A 4 5.91 29.31 -52.10
N ASP A 5 6.39 29.80 -50.94
CA ASP A 5 7.77 30.30 -50.66
C ASP A 5 7.92 31.80 -50.32
N GLY A 6 6.84 32.54 -50.03
CA GLY A 6 6.91 33.97 -49.69
C GLY A 6 6.83 34.34 -48.21
N GLU A 7 6.03 33.63 -47.40
CA GLU A 7 5.67 34.09 -46.04
C GLU A 7 6.42 33.40 -44.89
N GLU A 8 7.12 32.29 -45.14
CA GLU A 8 7.84 31.58 -44.08
C GLU A 8 9.23 32.18 -43.78
N LEU A 9 9.76 33.03 -44.66
CA LEU A 9 11.10 33.60 -44.49
C LEU A 9 11.16 34.82 -43.54
N ILE A 10 10.02 35.47 -43.27
CA ILE A 10 10.00 36.69 -42.44
C ILE A 10 9.90 36.37 -40.93
N VAL A 11 9.36 35.20 -40.56
CA VAL A 11 9.23 34.79 -39.15
C VAL A 11 10.54 34.22 -38.58
N LEU A 12 11.42 33.67 -39.43
CA LEU A 12 12.72 33.13 -39.02
C LEU A 12 13.81 34.20 -38.82
N ALA A 13 13.69 35.38 -39.43
CA ALA A 13 14.68 36.46 -39.27
C ALA A 13 14.54 37.21 -37.92
N ASN A 14 13.32 37.32 -37.37
CA ASN A 14 13.09 38.02 -36.10
C ASN A 14 13.45 37.21 -34.85
N SER A 15 13.51 35.88 -34.95
CA SER A 15 13.89 35.00 -33.84
C SER A 15 15.40 34.81 -33.70
N ALA A 16 16.17 34.98 -34.77
CA ALA A 16 17.64 34.93 -34.74
C ALA A 16 18.27 36.19 -34.13
N GLY A 17 17.66 37.37 -34.32
CA GLY A 17 18.14 38.62 -33.73
C GLY A 17 18.04 38.68 -32.20
N GLN A 18 17.03 38.02 -31.61
CA GLN A 18 16.84 38.00 -30.15
C GLN A 18 17.75 36.99 -29.44
N ALA A 19 18.22 35.95 -30.13
CA ALA A 19 19.11 34.94 -29.54
C ALA A 19 20.58 35.42 -29.41
N LEU A 20 21.06 36.29 -30.31
CA LEU A 20 22.44 36.80 -30.29
C LEU A 20 22.71 37.84 -29.19
N ASP A 21 21.69 38.60 -28.78
CA ASP A 21 21.80 39.63 -27.72
C ASP A 21 21.86 39.00 -26.30
N VAL A 22 21.26 37.82 -26.12
CA VAL A 22 21.29 37.09 -24.82
C VAL A 22 22.64 36.40 -24.59
N VAL A 23 23.23 35.82 -25.63
CA VAL A 23 24.53 35.11 -25.55
C VAL A 23 25.69 36.08 -25.32
N SER A 24 25.64 37.29 -25.90
CA SER A 24 26.66 38.32 -25.73
C SER A 24 26.66 38.93 -24.31
N ARG A 25 25.48 39.10 -23.68
CA ARG A 25 25.38 39.56 -22.27
C ARG A 25 25.82 38.52 -21.25
N GLN A 26 25.63 37.22 -21.51
CA GLN A 26 26.13 36.16 -20.63
C GLN A 26 27.65 36.01 -20.67
N ARG A 27 28.29 36.23 -21.83
CA ARG A 27 29.75 36.13 -21.98
C ARG A 27 30.51 37.27 -21.30
N ALA A 28 29.90 38.45 -21.15
CA ALA A 28 30.47 39.58 -20.43
C ALA A 28 30.44 39.41 -18.90
N ARG A 29 29.42 38.71 -18.35
CA ARG A 29 29.34 38.40 -16.91
C ARG A 29 30.30 37.31 -16.45
N LEU A 30 30.70 36.41 -17.35
CA LEU A 30 31.66 35.33 -17.06
C LEU A 30 33.13 35.80 -17.01
N LYS A 31 33.47 36.99 -17.54
CA LYS A 31 34.84 37.54 -17.49
C LYS A 31 35.11 38.46 -16.29
N ALA A 32 34.10 38.82 -15.51
CA ALA A 32 34.24 39.78 -14.40
C ALA A 32 34.59 39.15 -13.03
N HIS A 33 34.78 37.83 -12.93
CA HIS A 33 35.13 37.16 -11.67
C HIS A 33 36.32 36.19 -11.79
N ALA A 34 37.35 36.58 -12.54
CA ALA A 34 38.64 35.89 -12.56
C ALA A 34 39.71 36.74 -11.86
N GLN A 35 39.67 36.86 -10.52
CA GLN A 35 40.78 37.42 -9.73
C GLN A 35 40.70 37.08 -8.23
N ASN A 36 41.13 35.86 -7.87
CA ASN A 36 42.01 35.55 -6.73
C ASN A 36 41.94 34.04 -6.40
N PRO A 37 43.06 33.28 -6.47
CA PRO A 37 43.13 31.97 -5.85
C PRO A 37 43.63 32.11 -4.41
N LYS A 38 42.76 31.91 -3.42
CA LYS A 38 43.20 31.48 -2.07
C LYS A 38 43.13 29.95 -2.02
N PRO A 39 43.99 29.27 -1.20
CA PRO A 39 44.19 27.84 -1.31
C PRO A 39 42.93 27.04 -0.92
N LEU A 40 42.71 25.97 -1.67
CA LEU A 40 41.60 25.03 -1.57
C LEU A 40 41.63 24.27 -0.22
N GLU A 41 40.76 24.63 0.72
CA GLU A 41 40.43 23.75 1.83
C GLU A 41 39.60 22.58 1.28
N LYS A 42 40.14 21.36 1.36
CA LYS A 42 39.47 20.15 0.88
C LYS A 42 38.21 19.89 1.72
N GLN A 43 37.03 20.26 1.22
CA GLN A 43 35.77 19.79 1.80
C GLN A 43 35.12 18.71 0.89
N PRO A 44 34.95 17.48 1.39
CA PRO A 44 34.47 16.33 0.60
C PRO A 44 32.93 16.32 0.51
N VAL A 45 32.32 17.29 -0.17
CA VAL A 45 30.85 17.44 -0.17
C VAL A 45 30.14 16.55 -1.21
N LYS A 46 30.88 15.90 -2.12
CA LYS A 46 30.28 15.09 -3.21
C LYS A 46 30.05 13.61 -2.91
N LEU A 47 30.48 13.11 -1.74
CA LEU A 47 30.27 11.69 -1.38
C LEU A 47 29.05 11.46 -0.47
N ILE A 48 28.61 12.48 0.27
CA ILE A 48 27.60 12.33 1.33
C ILE A 48 26.19 12.17 0.76
N THR A 49 25.87 12.81 -0.37
CA THR A 49 24.53 12.79 -0.98
C THR A 49 24.14 11.46 -1.60
N ARG A 50 25.10 10.60 -1.98
CA ARG A 50 24.80 9.23 -2.48
C ARG A 50 24.41 8.28 -1.34
N SER A 51 24.99 8.45 -0.16
CA SER A 51 24.66 7.63 1.01
C SER A 51 23.29 7.96 1.59
N THR A 52 22.87 9.23 1.60
CA THR A 52 21.59 9.64 2.18
C THR A 52 20.38 9.02 1.46
N ILE A 53 20.46 8.90 0.14
CA ILE A 53 19.42 8.27 -0.69
C ILE A 53 19.34 6.76 -0.38
N ALA A 54 20.47 6.08 -0.24
CA ALA A 54 20.51 4.66 0.13
C ALA A 54 19.91 4.40 1.52
N PHE A 55 20.13 5.29 2.49
CA PHE A 55 19.50 5.22 3.82
C PHE A 55 17.98 5.43 3.76
N LEU A 56 17.47 6.32 2.90
CA LEU A 56 16.03 6.49 2.68
C LEU A 56 15.39 5.24 2.07
N PHE A 57 16.07 4.58 1.11
CA PHE A 57 15.59 3.30 0.57
C PHE A 57 15.68 2.15 1.59
N LEU A 58 16.72 2.09 2.43
CA LEU A 58 16.80 1.11 3.51
C LEU A 58 15.68 1.31 4.56
N ALA A 59 15.38 2.56 4.93
CA ALA A 59 14.29 2.87 5.83
C ALA A 59 12.91 2.52 5.22
N ALA A 60 12.74 2.69 3.91
CA ALA A 60 11.52 2.26 3.22
C ALA A 60 11.36 0.72 3.20
N LEU A 61 12.46 -0.04 3.21
CA LEU A 61 12.48 -1.50 3.22
C LEU A 61 12.31 -2.14 4.62
N THR A 62 12.39 -1.37 5.72
CA THR A 62 12.10 -1.88 7.07
C THR A 62 10.64 -1.71 7.48
N VAL A 63 9.88 -0.84 6.82
CA VAL A 63 8.43 -0.66 7.03
C VAL A 63 7.59 -1.95 6.77
N PRO A 64 7.89 -2.81 5.77
CA PRO A 64 7.08 -4.01 5.51
C PRO A 64 7.06 -4.99 6.69
N ALA A 65 8.09 -5.01 7.54
CA ALA A 65 8.12 -5.88 8.72
C ALA A 65 7.07 -5.50 9.77
N LEU A 66 6.55 -4.27 9.73
CA LEU A 66 5.51 -3.77 10.63
C LEU A 66 4.07 -4.00 10.12
N ALA A 67 3.91 -4.48 8.88
CA ALA A 67 2.60 -4.76 8.27
C ALA A 67 2.04 -6.15 8.64
N GLN A 68 2.69 -6.87 9.57
CA GLN A 68 2.20 -8.15 10.05
C GLN A 68 0.82 -7.96 10.71
N ASN A 69 -0.25 -8.37 10.05
CA ASN A 69 -1.63 -8.21 10.52
C ASN A 69 -2.18 -9.50 11.14
N LEU A 70 -3.34 -9.42 11.81
CA LEU A 70 -4.03 -10.60 12.30
C LEU A 70 -4.40 -11.51 11.12
N ALA A 71 -3.96 -12.75 11.14
CA ALA A 71 -4.39 -13.75 10.17
C ALA A 71 -5.68 -14.41 10.67
N VAL A 72 -6.69 -14.45 9.82
CA VAL A 72 -7.97 -15.14 10.08
C VAL A 72 -8.07 -16.28 9.07
N ARG A 73 -8.47 -17.46 9.52
CA ARG A 73 -8.69 -18.63 8.65
C ARG A 73 -9.99 -19.31 9.00
N ILE A 74 -10.81 -19.57 7.99
CA ILE A 74 -12.03 -20.38 8.10
C ILE A 74 -11.65 -21.81 7.72
N GLY A 75 -11.82 -22.76 8.63
CA GLY A 75 -11.64 -24.18 8.33
C GLY A 75 -12.90 -24.80 7.73
N PRO A 76 -12.77 -25.97 7.06
CA PRO A 76 -13.93 -26.71 6.60
C PRO A 76 -14.80 -27.09 7.81
N PRO A 77 -16.14 -27.00 7.68
CA PRO A 77 -17.03 -27.24 8.80
C PRO A 77 -17.04 -28.74 9.17
N PRO A 78 -16.73 -29.12 10.43
CA PRO A 78 -16.78 -30.52 10.87
C PRO A 78 -18.21 -31.03 11.07
N ALA A 79 -19.18 -30.11 11.14
CA ALA A 79 -20.62 -30.36 11.23
C ALA A 79 -21.34 -29.42 10.25
N PRO A 80 -22.51 -29.76 9.70
CA PRO A 80 -23.08 -29.10 8.51
C PRO A 80 -23.33 -27.59 8.62
N ASN A 81 -23.30 -27.01 9.83
CA ASN A 81 -23.62 -25.61 10.10
C ASN A 81 -22.61 -24.89 11.02
N CYS A 82 -21.50 -25.51 11.39
CA CYS A 82 -20.52 -24.94 12.33
C CYS A 82 -19.15 -24.80 11.67
N PHE A 83 -18.60 -23.59 11.67
CA PHE A 83 -17.32 -23.25 11.04
C PHE A 83 -16.24 -23.03 12.10
N PRO A 84 -15.15 -23.80 12.08
CA PRO A 84 -14.00 -23.55 12.94
C PRO A 84 -13.22 -22.35 12.39
N ILE A 85 -13.06 -21.32 13.21
CA ILE A 85 -12.34 -20.09 12.87
C ILE A 85 -11.06 -20.06 13.70
N THR A 86 -9.91 -19.93 13.03
CA THR A 86 -8.62 -19.74 13.69
C THR A 86 -8.15 -18.32 13.43
N ILE A 87 -7.81 -17.62 14.51
CA ILE A 87 -7.14 -16.32 14.47
C ILE A 87 -5.72 -16.48 14.96
N LYS A 88 -4.76 -15.83 14.30
CA LYS A 88 -3.35 -15.82 14.69
C LYS A 88 -2.79 -14.42 14.68
N ASN A 89 -2.26 -13.99 15.81
CA ASN A 89 -1.57 -12.71 15.91
C ASN A 89 -0.19 -12.82 15.26
N LEU A 90 0.01 -12.19 14.10
CA LEU A 90 1.32 -12.16 13.45
C LEU A 90 2.16 -10.96 13.90
N ARG A 91 1.64 -10.08 14.76
CA ARG A 91 2.36 -8.90 15.27
C ARG A 91 3.36 -9.29 16.34
N THR A 92 4.37 -8.44 16.50
CA THR A 92 5.32 -8.49 17.62
C THR A 92 4.74 -7.99 18.94
N THR A 93 3.55 -7.40 18.93
CA THR A 93 2.84 -6.88 20.12
C THR A 93 1.56 -7.67 20.40
N PRO A 94 1.12 -7.75 21.67
CA PRO A 94 -0.19 -8.30 22.00
C PRO A 94 -1.34 -7.59 21.27
N LEU A 95 -2.40 -8.33 20.97
CA LEU A 95 -3.58 -7.81 20.29
C LEU A 95 -4.86 -8.32 20.96
N LEU A 96 -5.69 -7.37 21.40
CA LEU A 96 -7.02 -7.67 21.92
C LEU A 96 -8.02 -7.83 20.76
N CYS A 97 -8.52 -9.04 20.59
CA CYS A 97 -9.64 -9.39 19.71
C CYS A 97 -10.95 -9.22 20.47
N LYS A 98 -11.80 -8.29 20.01
CA LYS A 98 -13.03 -7.88 20.71
C LYS A 98 -14.20 -8.77 20.33
N SER A 99 -14.45 -8.94 19.03
CA SER A 99 -15.63 -9.64 18.52
C SER A 99 -15.38 -10.26 17.16
N ALA A 100 -16.22 -11.22 16.79
CA ALA A 100 -16.28 -11.80 15.46
C ALA A 100 -17.71 -11.80 14.94
N ILE A 101 -17.87 -11.57 13.64
CA ILE A 101 -19.14 -11.67 12.92
C ILE A 101 -18.93 -12.63 11.76
N MET A 102 -19.88 -13.55 11.58
CA MET A 102 -19.96 -14.46 10.45
C MET A 102 -21.24 -14.20 9.68
N LEU A 103 -21.12 -14.12 8.36
CA LEU A 103 -22.22 -14.12 7.42
C LEU A 103 -22.08 -15.31 6.47
N VAL A 104 -23.18 -16.00 6.20
CA VAL A 104 -23.24 -17.03 5.17
C VAL A 104 -24.19 -16.57 4.09
N PHE A 105 -23.74 -16.61 2.85
CA PHE A 105 -24.51 -16.24 1.67
C PHE A 105 -24.78 -17.47 0.81
N ASP A 106 -25.98 -17.56 0.26
CA ASP A 106 -26.30 -18.51 -0.80
C ASP A 106 -25.69 -18.02 -2.12
N GLN A 107 -24.92 -18.87 -2.80
CA GLN A 107 -24.27 -18.49 -4.06
C GLN A 107 -25.25 -18.33 -5.22
N SER A 108 -26.42 -18.97 -5.16
CA SER A 108 -27.39 -18.96 -6.26
C SER A 108 -28.11 -17.61 -6.40
N ASN A 109 -28.33 -16.91 -5.28
CA ASN A 109 -29.14 -15.69 -5.22
C ASN A 109 -28.45 -14.54 -4.44
N CYS A 110 -27.25 -14.77 -3.91
CA CYS A 110 -26.46 -13.79 -3.15
C CYS A 110 -27.13 -13.29 -1.85
N HIS A 111 -28.20 -13.92 -1.37
CA HIS A 111 -28.84 -13.54 -0.12
C HIS A 111 -28.12 -14.13 1.10
N ALA A 112 -28.08 -13.36 2.18
CA ALA A 112 -27.55 -13.82 3.46
C ALA A 112 -28.54 -14.81 4.11
N VAL A 113 -28.12 -16.06 4.28
CA VAL A 113 -28.93 -17.12 4.89
C VAL A 113 -28.69 -17.26 6.40
N CYS A 114 -27.54 -16.77 6.88
CA CYS A 114 -27.18 -16.83 8.28
C CYS A 114 -26.29 -15.65 8.66
N LYS A 115 -26.58 -15.07 9.83
CA LYS A 115 -25.75 -14.06 10.49
C LYS A 115 -25.54 -14.47 11.93
N PHE A 116 -24.29 -14.56 12.35
CA PHE A 116 -23.92 -14.88 13.73
C PHE A 116 -22.84 -13.92 14.21
N GLY A 117 -22.95 -13.45 15.44
CA GLY A 117 -21.98 -12.56 16.06
C GLY A 117 -21.67 -13.02 17.47
N MET A 118 -20.42 -12.88 17.88
CA MET A 118 -19.99 -13.21 19.24
C MET A 118 -18.91 -12.25 19.75
N ASN A 119 -18.89 -12.06 21.06
CA ASN A 119 -17.76 -11.44 21.74
C ASN A 119 -16.65 -12.47 21.92
N LEU A 120 -15.43 -12.08 21.60
CA LEU A 120 -14.24 -12.88 21.81
C LEU A 120 -13.55 -12.47 23.10
N ASN A 121 -13.32 -11.16 23.29
CA ASN A 121 -12.54 -10.59 24.40
C ASN A 121 -11.24 -11.36 24.67
N GLN A 122 -10.55 -11.77 23.61
CA GLN A 122 -9.33 -12.56 23.70
C GLN A 122 -8.09 -11.70 23.48
N ASN A 123 -7.16 -11.73 24.43
CA ASN A 123 -5.87 -11.07 24.30
C ASN A 123 -4.85 -12.07 23.77
N LEU A 124 -4.38 -11.88 22.53
CA LEU A 124 -3.42 -12.76 21.89
C LEU A 124 -2.02 -12.16 21.96
N GLY A 125 -1.09 -12.89 22.58
CA GLY A 125 0.33 -12.56 22.54
C GLY A 125 0.91 -12.67 21.12
N PRO A 126 2.16 -12.25 20.92
CA PRO A 126 2.85 -12.37 19.64
C PRO A 126 2.89 -13.83 19.17
N CYS A 127 2.62 -14.06 17.88
CA CYS A 127 2.58 -15.39 17.24
C CYS A 127 1.55 -16.39 17.81
N GLN A 128 0.73 -15.99 18.78
CA GLN A 128 -0.27 -16.85 19.40
C GLN A 128 -1.49 -17.02 18.49
N SER A 129 -2.09 -18.21 18.55
CA SER A 129 -3.33 -18.54 17.87
C SER A 129 -4.46 -18.85 18.85
N PHE A 130 -5.69 -18.54 18.45
CA PHE A 130 -6.90 -18.94 19.14
C PHE A 130 -7.91 -19.49 18.13
N THR A 131 -8.55 -20.60 18.45
CA THR A 131 -9.55 -21.23 17.60
C THR A 131 -10.89 -21.28 18.31
N PHE A 132 -11.94 -20.87 17.62
CA PHE A 132 -13.32 -20.90 18.11
C PHE A 132 -14.24 -21.42 17.01
N LYS A 133 -15.53 -21.62 17.34
CA LYS A 133 -16.53 -22.10 16.38
C LYS A 133 -17.66 -21.09 16.28
N MET A 134 -18.11 -20.84 15.06
CA MET A 134 -19.31 -20.04 14.79
C MET A 134 -20.33 -20.93 14.06
N CYS A 135 -21.55 -20.99 14.58
CA CYS A 135 -22.57 -21.91 14.09
C CYS A 135 -23.83 -21.17 13.65
N CYS A 136 -24.44 -21.63 12.55
CA CYS A 136 -25.75 -21.17 12.12
C CYS A 136 -26.85 -21.94 12.85
N GLN A 137 -27.84 -21.22 13.38
CA GLN A 137 -28.93 -21.81 14.17
C GLN A 137 -29.90 -22.64 13.32
N ASN A 138 -30.10 -22.27 12.05
CA ASN A 138 -31.08 -22.89 11.17
C ASN A 138 -30.39 -23.70 10.06
N PRO A 139 -30.12 -25.00 10.27
CA PRO A 139 -29.78 -25.92 9.19
C PRO A 139 -31.03 -26.30 8.37
N PRO A 140 -30.86 -26.80 7.12
CA PRO A 140 -29.60 -26.99 6.41
C PRO A 140 -29.10 -25.70 5.72
N LEU A 141 -27.78 -25.59 5.57
CA LEU A 141 -27.20 -24.58 4.68
C LEU A 141 -27.47 -24.95 3.21
N PRO A 142 -27.49 -23.97 2.28
CA PRO A 142 -27.55 -24.25 0.85
C PRO A 142 -26.45 -25.22 0.39
N SER A 143 -26.63 -25.88 -0.75
CA SER A 143 -25.60 -26.77 -1.31
C SER A 143 -24.33 -26.01 -1.73
N LYS A 144 -24.48 -24.76 -2.19
CA LYS A 144 -23.41 -23.83 -2.54
C LYS A 144 -23.53 -22.54 -1.72
N TYR A 145 -22.46 -22.19 -1.02
CA TYR A 145 -22.48 -21.01 -0.14
C TYR A 145 -21.12 -20.35 -0.01
N ILE A 146 -21.14 -19.10 0.43
CA ILE A 146 -19.95 -18.31 0.77
C ILE A 146 -20.04 -17.98 2.25
N VAL A 147 -18.95 -18.20 2.98
CA VAL A 147 -18.80 -17.77 4.36
C VAL A 147 -17.87 -16.58 4.40
N TYR A 148 -18.31 -15.53 5.07
CA TYR A 148 -17.54 -14.34 5.37
C TYR A 148 -17.38 -14.25 6.88
N VAL A 149 -16.15 -14.04 7.35
CA VAL A 149 -15.87 -13.76 8.75
C VAL A 149 -15.11 -12.45 8.87
N ARG A 150 -15.59 -11.60 9.76
CA ARG A 150 -14.92 -10.36 10.17
C ARG A 150 -14.56 -10.44 11.65
N VAL A 151 -13.29 -10.26 11.96
CA VAL A 151 -12.78 -10.19 13.33
C VAL A 151 -12.40 -8.75 13.64
N THR A 152 -12.97 -8.19 14.71
CA THR A 152 -12.68 -6.84 15.18
C THR A 152 -11.69 -6.90 16.34
N HIS A 153 -10.62 -6.11 16.25
CA HIS A 153 -9.60 -5.97 17.28
C HIS A 153 -9.38 -4.50 17.63
N ALA A 154 -8.55 -4.22 18.64
CA ALA A 154 -8.35 -2.86 19.15
C ALA A 154 -7.85 -1.83 18.13
N VAL A 155 -7.17 -2.27 17.07
CA VAL A 155 -6.56 -1.39 16.05
C VAL A 155 -7.20 -1.48 14.66
N GLY A 156 -8.31 -2.21 14.50
CA GLY A 156 -8.95 -2.38 13.18
C GLY A 156 -9.76 -3.66 13.06
N THR A 157 -9.93 -4.11 11.82
CA THR A 157 -10.63 -5.36 11.50
C THR A 157 -9.89 -6.16 10.44
N ASN A 158 -9.94 -7.49 10.57
CA ASN A 158 -9.47 -8.44 9.56
C ASN A 158 -10.63 -9.31 9.09
N GLU A 159 -10.58 -9.70 7.82
CA GLU A 159 -11.65 -10.41 7.14
C GLU A 159 -11.11 -11.66 6.45
N GLU A 160 -11.96 -12.68 6.34
CA GLU A 160 -11.64 -13.91 5.62
C GLU A 160 -12.89 -14.44 4.91
N TRP A 161 -12.67 -15.07 3.76
CA TRP A 161 -13.71 -15.66 2.93
C TRP A 161 -13.46 -17.15 2.71
N PHE A 162 -14.52 -17.94 2.73
CA PHE A 162 -14.49 -19.36 2.39
C PHE A 162 -15.61 -19.69 1.40
N PHE A 163 -15.25 -20.39 0.34
CA PHE A 163 -16.15 -20.70 -0.76
C PHE A 163 -16.37 -22.21 -0.82
N ARG A 164 -17.63 -22.64 -0.77
CA ARG A 164 -18.01 -24.03 -1.08
C ARG A 164 -18.62 -24.08 -2.49
N PRO A 165 -17.92 -24.67 -3.47
CA PRO A 165 -18.37 -24.69 -4.86
C PRO A 165 -19.62 -25.53 -5.12
#